data_AF-A0A9E0ZUE2-F1
#
_entry.id   AF-A0A9E0ZUE2-F1
#
_cell.length_a   1.000
_cell.length_b   1.000
_cell.length_c   1.000
_cell.angle_alpha   90.00
_cell.angle_beta   90.00
_cell.angle_gamma   90.00
#
_symmetry.space_group_name_H-M   'P 1'
#
loop_
_entity.id
_entity.type
_entity.pdbx_description
1 polymer ?
#
loop_
_entity_poly.entity_id
_entity_poly.type
_entity_poly.pdbx_seq_one_letter_code
_entity_poly.pdbx_strand_id
1 'polypeptide(L)'
;MKKKKKAFTIILIVFILVFGSIFGGYFAIKTVMTKGAINYLQDKYNMSYNQITVLDYEMKKFGNDTSFLPLNTYWSPYKWEFEYNDKSFFVNRIDGKYYDDYQLDEIESVATEWFKQNVDNNIVGIKLSSVNIINYQARIAGNIAINENNIKDFLNDKNTYSGINRFTYHDVDLMVESTYFDTLSQTDKNNLLDEVKEKLPNSHIQYVVGTDTSKISKERNKFIYWLSEYNEMD
;
A
#
# COMPACT_ATOMS: atom_id res chain seq x y z
N MET A 1 2.21 -4.46 -61.41
CA MET A 1 1.20 -4.18 -60.35
C MET A 1 0.84 -5.37 -59.46
N LYS A 2 0.58 -6.59 -60.00
CA LYS A 2 0.17 -7.77 -59.19
C LYS A 2 1.16 -8.18 -58.08
N LYS A 3 2.48 -8.16 -58.33
CA LYS A 3 3.51 -8.49 -57.32
C LYS A 3 3.57 -7.48 -56.16
N LYS A 4 3.43 -6.18 -56.44
CA LYS A 4 3.37 -5.11 -55.41
C LYS A 4 2.11 -5.22 -54.53
N LYS A 5 0.96 -5.57 -55.11
CA LYS A 5 -0.29 -5.81 -54.35
C LYS A 5 -0.17 -7.02 -53.42
N LYS A 6 0.41 -8.14 -53.87
CA LYS A 6 0.67 -9.32 -53.02
C LYS A 6 1.62 -9.01 -51.85
N ALA A 7 2.70 -8.27 -52.11
CA ALA A 7 3.64 -7.86 -51.05
C ALA A 7 2.97 -6.97 -50.00
N PHE A 8 2.16 -6.00 -50.42
CA PHE A 8 1.40 -5.14 -49.51
C PHE A 8 0.39 -5.95 -48.65
N THR A 9 -0.33 -6.91 -49.24
CA THR A 9 -1.23 -7.79 -48.49
C THR A 9 -0.50 -8.63 -47.45
N ILE A 10 0.67 -9.17 -47.77
CA ILE A 10 1.49 -9.94 -46.82
C ILE A 10 1.95 -9.05 -45.67
N ILE A 11 2.44 -7.84 -45.95
CA ILE A 11 2.85 -6.88 -44.92
C ILE A 11 1.69 -6.53 -44.00
N LEU A 12 0.50 -6.31 -44.55
CA LEU A 12 -0.70 -6.03 -43.76
C LEU A 12 -1.10 -7.21 -42.85
N ILE A 13 -1.05 -8.44 -43.34
CA ILE A 13 -1.33 -9.64 -42.54
C ILE A 13 -0.32 -9.79 -41.40
N VAL A 14 0.98 -9.61 -41.68
CA VAL A 14 2.02 -9.64 -40.66
C VAL A 14 1.82 -8.53 -39.64
N PHE A 15 1.47 -7.32 -40.09
CA PHE A 15 1.16 -6.20 -39.20
C PHE A 15 -0.02 -6.53 -38.28
N ILE A 16 -1.12 -7.06 -38.81
CA ILE A 16 -2.30 -7.45 -38.01
C ILE A 16 -1.95 -8.59 -37.04
N LEU A 17 -1.12 -9.56 -37.44
CA LEU A 17 -0.69 -10.65 -36.56
C LEU A 17 0.21 -10.15 -35.43
N VAL A 18 1.17 -9.28 -35.72
CA VAL A 18 2.10 -8.72 -34.73
C VAL A 18 1.36 -7.77 -33.79
N PHE A 19 0.61 -6.80 -34.32
CA PHE A 19 -0.16 -5.88 -33.49
C PHE A 19 -1.28 -6.59 -32.73
N GLY A 20 -2.01 -7.49 -33.38
CA GLY A 20 -3.06 -8.28 -32.75
C GLY A 20 -2.55 -9.17 -31.62
N SER A 21 -1.37 -9.77 -31.77
CA SER A 21 -0.75 -10.58 -30.70
C SER A 21 -0.22 -9.73 -29.54
N ILE A 22 0.40 -8.57 -29.82
CA ILE A 22 0.88 -7.65 -28.78
C ILE A 22 -0.29 -7.06 -27.98
N PHE A 23 -1.28 -6.49 -28.67
CA PHE A 23 -2.45 -5.91 -28.02
C PHE A 23 -3.32 -6.98 -27.36
N GLY A 24 -3.56 -8.11 -28.03
CA GLY A 24 -4.31 -9.24 -27.49
C GLY A 24 -3.66 -9.82 -26.22
N GLY A 25 -2.33 -9.95 -26.23
CA GLY A 25 -1.56 -10.38 -25.05
C GLY A 25 -1.69 -9.41 -23.88
N TYR A 26 -1.56 -8.10 -24.14
CA TYR A 26 -1.75 -7.06 -23.11
C TYR A 26 -3.15 -7.13 -22.48
N PHE A 27 -4.21 -7.16 -23.28
CA PHE A 27 -5.59 -7.22 -22.79
C PHE A 27 -5.88 -8.53 -22.05
N ALA A 28 -5.35 -9.67 -22.53
CA ALA A 28 -5.49 -10.96 -21.85
C ALA A 28 -4.82 -10.94 -20.48
N ILE A 29 -3.58 -10.44 -20.38
CA ILE A 29 -2.84 -10.33 -19.12
C ILE A 29 -3.58 -9.40 -18.16
N LYS A 30 -3.99 -8.21 -18.61
CA LYS A 30 -4.78 -7.27 -17.80
C LYS A 30 -6.03 -7.95 -17.24
N THR A 31 -6.79 -8.66 -18.08
CA THR A 31 -8.03 -9.33 -17.69
C THR A 31 -7.78 -10.42 -16.64
N VAL A 32 -6.82 -11.32 -16.88
CA VAL A 32 -6.51 -12.44 -15.97
C VAL A 32 -6.01 -11.91 -14.62
N MET A 33 -5.07 -10.96 -14.63
CA MET A 33 -4.49 -10.41 -13.41
C MET A 33 -5.52 -9.59 -12.61
N THR A 34 -6.37 -8.81 -13.29
CA THR A 34 -7.44 -8.04 -12.63
C THR A 34 -8.47 -8.98 -11.98
N LYS A 35 -8.85 -10.06 -12.66
CA LYS A 35 -9.73 -11.07 -12.07
C LYS A 35 -9.10 -11.72 -10.82
N GLY A 36 -7.79 -11.98 -10.85
CA GLY A 36 -7.06 -12.47 -9.69
C GLY A 36 -7.07 -11.49 -8.52
N ALA A 37 -6.85 -10.20 -8.77
CA ALA A 37 -6.92 -9.15 -7.75
C ALA A 37 -8.32 -9.02 -7.15
N ILE A 38 -9.37 -9.07 -7.98
CA ILE A 38 -10.76 -9.03 -7.49
C ILE A 38 -11.07 -10.26 -6.64
N ASN A 39 -10.74 -11.47 -7.10
CA ASN A 39 -10.97 -12.70 -6.32
C ASN A 39 -10.29 -12.62 -4.94
N TYR A 40 -9.06 -12.11 -4.88
CA TYR A 40 -8.36 -11.86 -3.62
C TYR A 40 -9.16 -10.96 -2.67
N LEU A 41 -9.72 -9.85 -3.17
CA LEU A 41 -10.55 -8.94 -2.36
C LEU A 41 -11.86 -9.59 -1.92
N GLN A 42 -12.48 -10.41 -2.78
CA GLN A 42 -13.69 -11.16 -2.42
C GLN A 42 -13.38 -12.16 -1.29
N ASP A 43 -12.29 -12.90 -1.40
CA ASP A 43 -11.91 -13.90 -0.39
C ASP A 43 -11.55 -13.24 0.95
N LYS A 44 -10.87 -12.08 0.91
CA LYS A 44 -10.39 -11.38 2.11
C LYS A 44 -11.49 -10.57 2.82
N TYR A 45 -12.36 -9.92 2.06
CA TYR A 45 -13.33 -8.94 2.58
C TYR A 45 -14.79 -9.30 2.32
N ASN A 46 -15.06 -10.45 1.69
CA ASN A 46 -16.40 -10.84 1.24
C ASN A 46 -17.06 -9.79 0.33
N MET A 47 -16.25 -9.10 -0.49
CA MET A 47 -16.73 -8.09 -1.43
C MET A 47 -17.49 -8.74 -2.59
N SER A 48 -18.51 -8.05 -3.10
CA SER A 48 -19.19 -8.45 -4.33
C SER A 48 -18.41 -8.00 -5.55
N TYR A 49 -18.11 -8.94 -6.46
CA TYR A 49 -17.42 -8.68 -7.73
C TYR A 49 -18.03 -7.49 -8.49
N ASN A 50 -19.36 -7.42 -8.55
CA ASN A 50 -20.09 -6.42 -9.34
C ASN A 50 -20.05 -5.01 -8.75
N GLN A 51 -19.54 -4.84 -7.54
CA GLN A 51 -19.43 -3.56 -6.84
C GLN A 51 -18.00 -2.99 -6.86
N ILE A 52 -17.03 -3.74 -7.38
CA ILE A 52 -15.64 -3.30 -7.49
C ILE A 52 -15.43 -2.69 -8.87
N THR A 53 -15.06 -1.41 -8.90
CA THR A 53 -14.72 -0.68 -10.12
C THR A 53 -13.20 -0.56 -10.25
N VAL A 54 -12.64 -0.83 -11.43
CA VAL A 54 -11.23 -0.56 -11.73
C VAL A 54 -11.09 0.90 -12.17
N LEU A 55 -10.45 1.74 -11.38
CA LEU A 55 -10.17 3.14 -11.72
C LEU A 55 -8.89 3.27 -12.54
N ASP A 56 -7.84 2.55 -12.14
CA ASP A 56 -6.54 2.57 -12.83
C ASP A 56 -5.88 1.18 -12.81
N TYR A 57 -5.00 0.94 -13.79
CA TYR A 57 -4.21 -0.28 -13.91
C TYR A 57 -2.83 0.01 -14.48
N GLU A 58 -1.80 -0.35 -13.73
CA GLU A 58 -0.43 -0.38 -14.21
C GLU A 58 0.05 -1.82 -14.38
N MET A 59 0.51 -2.14 -15.58
CA MET A 59 1.16 -3.42 -15.88
C MET A 59 2.58 -3.44 -15.29
N LYS A 60 3.03 -4.64 -14.91
CA LYS A 60 4.43 -4.92 -14.57
C LYS A 60 5.36 -4.42 -15.68
N LYS A 61 6.22 -3.46 -15.36
CA LYS A 61 7.20 -2.85 -16.28
C LYS A 61 8.60 -2.93 -15.70
N PHE A 62 9.60 -3.14 -16.55
CA PHE A 62 11.00 -3.00 -16.17
C PHE A 62 11.30 -1.52 -15.93
N GLY A 63 12.01 -1.21 -14.86
CA GLY A 63 12.47 0.15 -14.59
C GLY A 63 13.90 0.16 -14.06
N ASN A 64 14.53 1.32 -14.19
CA ASN A 64 15.86 1.59 -13.68
C ASN A 64 15.73 2.69 -12.64
N ASP A 65 16.19 2.44 -11.41
CA ASP A 65 16.37 3.53 -10.46
C ASP A 65 17.69 4.24 -10.76
N THR A 66 17.61 5.49 -11.22
CA THR A 66 18.78 6.33 -11.49
C THR A 66 19.29 7.03 -10.23
N SER A 67 18.59 6.90 -9.10
CA SER A 67 18.83 7.68 -7.87
C SER A 67 19.97 7.10 -7.03
N PHE A 68 20.35 5.84 -7.26
CA PHE A 68 21.42 5.16 -6.54
C PHE A 68 22.33 4.41 -7.52
N LEU A 69 23.64 4.59 -7.37
CA LEU A 69 24.66 3.80 -8.08
C LEU A 69 25.12 2.65 -7.17
N PRO A 70 25.23 1.41 -7.70
CA PRO A 70 24.99 1.00 -9.09
C PRO A 70 23.50 1.02 -9.46
N LEU A 71 23.21 1.24 -10.76
CA LEU A 71 21.86 1.24 -11.32
C LEU A 71 21.12 -0.03 -10.92
N ASN A 72 20.22 0.07 -9.96
CA ASN A 72 19.36 -1.05 -9.59
C ASN A 72 18.25 -1.15 -10.64
N THR A 73 18.30 -2.25 -11.38
CA THR A 73 17.21 -2.66 -12.28
C THR A 73 16.12 -3.32 -11.46
N TYR A 74 14.87 -2.98 -11.73
CA TYR A 74 13.75 -3.52 -10.97
C TYR A 74 12.56 -3.89 -11.88
N TRP A 75 11.63 -4.69 -11.35
CA TRP A 75 10.43 -5.14 -12.06
C TRP A 75 9.11 -4.75 -11.37
N SER A 76 8.37 -3.78 -11.92
CA SER A 76 7.30 -3.14 -11.16
C SER A 76 6.21 -4.13 -10.87
N PRO A 77 5.57 -4.08 -9.69
CA PRO A 77 4.42 -4.91 -9.48
C PRO A 77 3.33 -4.53 -10.48
N TYR A 78 2.42 -5.47 -10.68
CA TYR A 78 1.11 -5.08 -11.21
C TYR A 78 0.40 -4.27 -10.14
N LYS A 79 -0.25 -3.18 -10.54
CA LYS A 79 -0.94 -2.28 -9.62
C LYS A 79 -2.32 -1.96 -10.17
N TRP A 80 -3.27 -1.87 -9.25
CA TRP A 80 -4.63 -1.43 -9.52
C TRP A 80 -4.99 -0.32 -8.54
N GLU A 81 -5.73 0.66 -9.03
CA GLU A 81 -6.58 1.50 -8.20
C GLU A 81 -8.01 0.99 -8.38
N PHE A 82 -8.62 0.54 -7.30
CA PHE A 82 -10.00 0.09 -7.26
C PHE A 82 -10.86 1.10 -6.52
N GLU A 83 -12.15 1.10 -6.80
CA GLU A 83 -13.18 1.77 -6.02
C GLU A 83 -14.20 0.75 -5.54
N TYR A 84 -14.57 0.86 -4.26
CA TYR A 84 -15.62 0.07 -3.63
C TYR A 84 -16.27 0.93 -2.53
N ASN A 85 -17.59 1.01 -2.48
CA ASN A 85 -18.34 1.84 -1.53
C ASN A 85 -17.83 3.31 -1.47
N ASP A 86 -17.69 3.96 -2.62
CA ASP A 86 -17.22 5.35 -2.76
C ASP A 86 -15.82 5.62 -2.17
N LYS A 87 -15.04 4.56 -1.97
CA LYS A 87 -13.67 4.59 -1.46
C LYS A 87 -12.72 4.00 -2.49
N SER A 88 -11.73 4.79 -2.90
CA SER A 88 -10.62 4.27 -3.71
C SER A 88 -9.58 3.58 -2.82
N PHE A 89 -8.83 2.62 -3.36
CA PHE A 89 -7.73 1.95 -2.68
C PHE A 89 -6.83 1.26 -3.70
N PHE A 90 -5.61 0.92 -3.30
CA PHE A 90 -4.63 0.28 -4.16
C PHE A 90 -4.49 -1.20 -3.86
N VAL A 91 -4.30 -1.98 -4.92
CA VAL A 91 -3.89 -3.39 -4.84
C VAL A 91 -2.61 -3.56 -5.63
N ASN A 92 -1.65 -4.28 -5.07
CA ASN A 92 -0.38 -4.60 -5.72
C ASN A 92 -0.18 -6.11 -5.78
N ARG A 93 0.35 -6.61 -6.89
CA ARG A 93 0.81 -8.00 -7.01
C ARG A 93 2.33 -8.07 -6.98
N ILE A 94 2.87 -8.61 -5.90
CA ILE A 94 4.31 -8.70 -5.62
C ILE A 94 4.65 -10.17 -5.32
N ASP A 95 5.66 -10.71 -5.97
CA ASP A 95 6.12 -12.10 -5.82
C ASP A 95 5.00 -13.14 -5.87
N GLY A 96 4.05 -12.89 -6.76
CA GLY A 96 2.89 -13.76 -6.99
C GLY A 96 1.72 -13.59 -6.03
N LYS A 97 1.87 -12.80 -4.96
CA LYS A 97 0.85 -12.52 -3.94
C LYS A 97 0.22 -11.14 -4.12
N TYR A 98 -1.01 -10.97 -3.61
CA TYR A 98 -1.73 -9.69 -3.65
C TYR A 98 -1.74 -9.04 -2.27
N TYR A 99 -1.59 -7.71 -2.27
CA TYR A 99 -1.60 -6.86 -1.08
C TYR A 99 -2.43 -5.62 -1.36
N ASP A 100 -3.09 -5.10 -0.33
CA ASP A 100 -3.98 -3.94 -0.47
C ASP A 100 -3.91 -3.01 0.74
N ASP A 101 -4.35 -1.77 0.53
CA ASP A 101 -4.52 -0.75 1.57
C ASP A 101 -6.01 -0.38 1.80
N TYR A 102 -6.94 -1.27 1.43
CA TYR A 102 -8.37 -1.03 1.58
C TYR A 102 -8.74 -0.67 3.03
N GLN A 103 -8.15 -1.34 4.01
CA GLN A 103 -8.45 -1.12 5.43
C GLN A 103 -7.71 0.05 6.08
N LEU A 104 -6.96 0.86 5.34
CA LEU A 104 -6.09 1.89 5.93
C LEU A 104 -6.85 2.82 6.88
N ASP A 105 -7.96 3.40 6.40
CA ASP A 105 -8.78 4.31 7.20
C ASP A 105 -9.37 3.64 8.46
N GLU A 106 -9.83 2.40 8.33
CA GLU A 106 -10.42 1.64 9.43
C GLU A 106 -9.35 1.30 10.48
N ILE A 107 -8.15 0.94 10.04
CA ILE A 107 -7.00 0.67 10.92
C ILE A 107 -6.58 1.94 11.64
N GLU A 108 -6.47 3.08 10.95
CA GLU A 108 -6.16 4.37 11.58
C GLU A 108 -7.22 4.74 12.63
N SER A 109 -8.51 4.53 12.32
CA SER A 109 -9.60 4.78 13.28
C SER A 109 -9.50 3.88 14.51
N VAL A 110 -9.32 2.58 14.31
CA VAL A 110 -9.24 1.60 15.41
C VAL A 110 -7.98 1.81 16.26
N ALA A 111 -6.85 2.11 15.63
CA ALA A 111 -5.61 2.45 16.33
C ALA A 111 -5.77 3.74 17.15
N THR A 112 -6.43 4.76 16.60
CA THR A 112 -6.71 6.01 17.31
C THR A 112 -7.49 5.76 18.59
N GLU A 113 -8.56 4.96 18.52
CA GLU A 113 -9.34 4.60 19.71
C GLU A 113 -8.53 3.78 20.71
N TRP A 114 -7.67 2.87 20.24
CA TRP A 114 -6.75 2.16 21.11
C TRP A 114 -5.80 3.13 21.84
N PHE A 115 -5.22 4.10 21.13
CA PHE A 115 -4.32 5.09 21.73
C PHE A 115 -5.04 6.00 22.73
N LYS A 116 -6.27 6.45 22.45
CA LYS A 116 -7.08 7.23 23.41
C LYS A 116 -7.31 6.48 24.72
N GLN A 117 -7.63 5.20 24.63
CA GLN A 117 -7.96 4.37 25.79
C GLN A 117 -6.73 3.97 26.59
N ASN A 118 -5.57 3.86 25.94
CA ASN A 118 -4.38 3.27 26.54
C ASN A 118 -3.26 4.27 26.81
N VAL A 119 -3.21 5.43 26.15
CA VAL A 119 -2.12 6.42 26.26
C VAL A 119 -2.68 7.77 26.72
N ASP A 120 -3.37 8.51 25.86
CA ASP A 120 -3.91 9.84 26.21
C ASP A 120 -5.20 10.13 25.43
N ASN A 121 -6.24 10.58 26.14
CA ASN A 121 -7.57 10.84 25.56
C ASN A 121 -7.59 12.04 24.59
N ASN A 122 -6.56 12.89 24.58
CA ASN A 122 -6.40 14.00 23.62
C ASN A 122 -5.78 13.55 22.29
N ILE A 123 -5.43 12.27 22.15
CA ILE A 123 -5.04 11.69 20.86
C ILE A 123 -6.25 11.67 19.94
N VAL A 124 -6.08 12.14 18.72
CA VAL A 124 -7.16 12.28 17.74
C VAL A 124 -6.91 11.52 16.44
N GLY A 125 -5.70 11.01 16.26
CA GLY A 125 -5.34 10.31 15.05
C GLY A 125 -4.01 9.58 15.19
N ILE A 126 -3.83 8.64 14.28
CA ILE A 126 -2.54 8.09 13.91
C ILE A 126 -2.42 8.22 12.39
N LYS A 127 -1.21 8.49 11.92
CA LYS A 127 -0.92 8.53 10.50
C LYS A 127 -0.17 7.29 10.08
N LEU A 128 -0.81 6.44 9.31
CA LEU A 128 -0.19 5.25 8.74
C LEU A 128 0.02 5.43 7.24
N SER A 129 0.96 4.68 6.70
CA SER A 129 1.15 4.54 5.26
C SER A 129 0.65 3.18 4.78
N SER A 130 0.30 3.09 3.49
CA SER A 130 -0.01 1.81 2.85
C SER A 130 1.13 0.79 3.01
N VAL A 131 2.39 1.24 3.10
CA VAL A 131 3.55 0.34 3.32
C VAL A 131 3.46 -0.38 4.66
N ASN A 132 2.98 0.30 5.72
CA ASN A 132 2.85 -0.33 7.03
C ASN A 132 1.92 -1.55 7.00
N ILE A 133 0.79 -1.41 6.31
CA ILE A 133 -0.21 -2.46 6.15
C ILE A 133 0.34 -3.60 5.30
N ILE A 134 0.96 -3.28 4.17
CA ILE A 134 1.50 -4.27 3.23
C ILE A 134 2.61 -5.11 3.89
N ASN A 135 3.50 -4.48 4.65
CA ASN A 135 4.55 -5.18 5.38
C ASN A 135 3.99 -6.19 6.38
N TYR A 136 2.98 -5.77 7.15
CA TYR A 136 2.33 -6.65 8.11
C TYR A 136 1.63 -7.83 7.41
N GLN A 137 0.90 -7.56 6.32
CA GLN A 137 0.24 -8.59 5.50
C GLN A 137 1.24 -9.61 4.93
N ALA A 138 2.40 -9.16 4.46
CA ALA A 138 3.44 -10.02 3.91
C ALA A 138 3.98 -11.03 4.94
N ARG A 139 4.10 -10.62 6.20
CA ARG A 139 4.62 -11.45 7.29
C ARG A 139 3.62 -12.51 7.76
N ILE A 140 2.35 -12.12 7.96
CA ILE A 140 1.35 -13.03 8.55
C ILE A 140 0.82 -14.07 7.57
N ALA A 141 1.36 -14.12 6.34
CA ALA A 141 1.04 -15.08 5.28
C ALA A 141 -0.48 -15.22 5.03
N GLY A 142 -1.24 -14.17 5.30
CA GLY A 142 -2.67 -14.31 5.53
C GLY A 142 -3.47 -13.13 4.96
N ASN A 143 -4.59 -13.48 4.34
CA ASN A 143 -5.71 -12.59 4.05
C ASN A 143 -6.44 -12.23 5.36
N ILE A 144 -5.72 -11.77 6.38
CA ILE A 144 -6.30 -11.43 7.67
C ILE A 144 -6.68 -9.95 7.63
N ALA A 145 -7.94 -9.68 7.97
CA ALA A 145 -8.41 -8.32 8.18
C ALA A 145 -7.89 -7.78 9.52
N ILE A 146 -7.25 -6.61 9.50
CA ILE A 146 -6.82 -5.93 10.73
C ILE A 146 -8.04 -5.24 11.34
N ASN A 147 -8.25 -5.40 12.65
CA ASN A 147 -9.40 -4.91 13.40
C ASN A 147 -9.04 -4.74 14.90
N GLU A 148 -10.01 -4.34 15.72
CA GLU A 148 -9.83 -4.09 17.16
C GLU A 148 -9.14 -5.23 17.93
N ASN A 149 -9.40 -6.48 17.56
CA ASN A 149 -8.85 -7.64 18.26
C ASN A 149 -7.36 -7.86 18.02
N ASN A 150 -6.82 -7.37 16.89
CA ASN A 150 -5.42 -7.58 16.49
C ASN A 150 -4.66 -6.26 16.25
N ILE A 151 -5.28 -5.10 16.53
CA ILE A 151 -4.64 -3.80 16.31
C ILE A 151 -3.37 -3.63 17.13
N LYS A 152 -3.38 -4.09 18.38
CA LYS A 152 -2.20 -4.03 19.25
C LYS A 152 -1.05 -4.84 18.67
N ASP A 153 -1.33 -6.01 18.11
CA ASP A 153 -0.32 -6.87 17.48
C ASP A 153 0.22 -6.26 16.19
N PHE A 154 -0.63 -5.57 15.41
CA PHE A 154 -0.23 -4.79 14.24
C PHE A 154 0.71 -3.64 14.63
N LEU A 155 0.32 -2.84 15.63
CA LEU A 155 1.07 -1.68 16.12
C LEU A 155 2.37 -2.06 16.85
N ASN A 156 2.47 -3.29 17.37
CA ASN A 156 3.66 -3.78 18.06
C ASN A 156 4.50 -4.76 17.23
N ASP A 157 4.22 -4.91 15.93
CA ASP A 157 5.09 -5.69 15.06
C ASP A 157 6.22 -4.82 14.50
N LYS A 158 7.46 -5.21 14.79
CA LYS A 158 8.66 -4.50 14.36
C LYS A 158 8.78 -4.35 12.83
N ASN A 159 8.18 -5.26 12.05
CA ASN A 159 8.31 -5.27 10.60
C ASN A 159 7.22 -4.43 9.93
N THR A 160 6.15 -4.07 10.64
CA THR A 160 5.18 -3.06 10.19
C THR A 160 5.89 -1.78 9.77
N TYR A 161 6.97 -1.41 10.44
CA TYR A 161 7.65 -0.13 10.23
C TYR A 161 8.92 -0.20 9.39
N SER A 162 9.44 -1.41 9.14
CA SER A 162 10.63 -1.57 8.32
C SER A 162 10.35 -1.15 6.90
N GLY A 163 11.13 -0.20 6.38
CA GLY A 163 11.18 0.06 4.94
C GLY A 163 11.65 -1.18 4.19
N ILE A 164 11.35 -1.21 2.89
CA ILE A 164 11.65 -2.33 2.01
C ILE A 164 13.16 -2.65 1.97
N ASN A 165 13.99 -1.64 2.16
CA ASN A 165 15.41 -1.71 2.45
C ASN A 165 15.62 -1.55 3.96
N ARG A 166 16.51 -2.36 4.57
CA ARG A 166 16.81 -2.43 6.02
C ARG A 166 17.24 -1.10 6.70
N PHE A 167 17.19 0.01 5.97
CA PHE A 167 17.71 1.32 6.33
C PHE A 167 16.67 2.46 6.24
N THR A 168 15.47 2.22 5.72
CA THR A 168 14.39 3.22 5.74
C THR A 168 13.35 2.76 6.74
N TYR A 169 12.79 3.65 7.53
CA TYR A 169 11.64 3.33 8.38
C TYR A 169 10.50 4.25 7.99
N HIS A 170 9.28 3.71 7.96
CA HIS A 170 8.08 4.52 7.78
C HIS A 170 7.62 4.96 9.17
N ASP A 171 8.12 6.12 9.57
CA ASP A 171 7.70 6.78 10.80
C ASP A 171 6.19 6.97 10.81
N VAL A 172 5.63 6.80 11.99
CA VAL A 172 4.20 6.97 12.25
C VAL A 172 4.02 8.18 13.14
N ASP A 173 3.15 9.08 12.69
CA ASP A 173 2.83 10.28 13.45
C ASP A 173 1.67 9.98 14.40
N LEU A 174 1.87 10.28 15.69
CA LEU A 174 0.78 10.32 16.66
C LEU A 174 0.18 11.72 16.66
N MET A 175 -1.10 11.83 16.37
CA MET A 175 -1.78 13.12 16.28
C MET A 175 -2.56 13.41 17.55
N VAL A 176 -2.40 14.61 18.09
CA VAL A 176 -3.19 15.13 19.21
C VAL A 176 -3.89 16.43 18.78
N GLU A 177 -4.97 16.81 19.46
CA GLU A 177 -5.67 18.08 19.19
C GLU A 177 -4.68 19.27 19.20
N SER A 178 -4.74 20.15 18.19
CA SER A 178 -3.82 21.29 18.09
C SER A 178 -3.81 22.18 19.33
N THR A 179 -4.99 22.44 19.91
CA THR A 179 -5.10 23.28 21.11
C THR A 179 -4.42 22.64 22.32
N TYR A 180 -4.49 21.32 22.44
CA TYR A 180 -3.77 20.57 23.46
C TYR A 180 -2.27 20.56 23.16
N PHE A 181 -1.88 20.29 21.91
CA PHE A 181 -0.48 20.28 21.47
C PHE A 181 0.26 21.58 21.81
N ASP A 182 -0.39 22.72 21.62
CA ASP A 182 0.19 24.04 21.90
C ASP A 182 0.42 24.29 23.40
N THR A 183 -0.26 23.54 24.28
CA THR A 183 -0.05 23.59 25.73
C THR A 183 1.07 22.66 26.22
N LEU A 184 1.49 21.69 25.40
CA LEU A 184 2.49 20.70 25.78
C LEU A 184 3.90 21.27 25.72
N SER A 185 4.65 21.09 26.80
CA SER A 185 6.10 21.28 26.78
C SER A 185 6.79 20.16 25.98
N GLN A 186 8.07 20.33 25.66
CA GLN A 186 8.84 19.25 25.02
C GLN A 186 8.92 18.01 25.93
N THR A 187 8.97 18.20 27.25
CA THR A 187 8.96 17.11 28.22
C THR A 187 7.65 16.33 28.17
N ASP A 188 6.51 17.02 28.08
CA ASP A 188 5.20 16.35 27.99
C ASP A 188 5.08 15.54 26.70
N LYS A 189 5.57 16.08 25.58
CA LYS A 189 5.63 15.35 24.29
C LYS A 189 6.50 14.10 24.39
N ASN A 190 7.65 14.19 25.06
CA ASN A 190 8.51 13.03 25.28
C ASN A 190 7.84 11.98 26.18
N ASN A 191 7.15 12.42 27.25
CA ASN A 191 6.42 11.51 28.15
C ASN A 191 5.34 10.71 27.39
N LEU A 192 4.61 11.35 26.48
CA LEU A 192 3.64 10.65 25.61
C LEU A 192 4.32 9.57 24.76
N LEU A 193 5.47 9.87 24.15
CA LEU A 193 6.23 8.91 23.35
C LEU A 193 6.81 7.78 24.22
N ASP A 194 7.23 8.07 25.44
CA ASP A 194 7.73 7.07 26.38
C ASP A 194 6.60 6.14 26.84
N GLU A 195 5.39 6.65 27.07
CA GLU A 195 4.21 5.85 27.38
C GLU A 195 3.80 4.94 26.21
N VAL A 196 3.88 5.45 24.96
CA VAL A 196 3.70 4.64 23.76
C VAL A 196 4.73 3.51 23.71
N LYS A 197 6.01 3.80 23.93
CA LYS A 197 7.09 2.80 23.92
C LYS A 197 6.94 1.75 25.03
N GLU A 198 6.44 2.14 26.20
CA GLU A 198 6.18 1.19 27.28
C GLU A 198 5.13 0.14 26.87
N LYS A 199 4.07 0.57 26.17
CA LYS A 199 2.96 -0.32 25.78
C LYS A 199 3.20 -1.02 24.44
N LEU A 200 3.94 -0.39 23.54
CA LEU A 200 4.25 -0.83 22.18
C LEU A 200 5.76 -0.64 21.89
N PRO A 201 6.64 -1.44 22.52
CA PRO A 201 8.09 -1.26 22.44
C PRO A 201 8.68 -1.42 21.03
N ASN A 202 7.95 -2.07 20.11
CA ASN A 202 8.38 -2.23 18.72
C ASN A 202 7.73 -1.22 17.77
N SER A 203 6.90 -0.30 18.28
CA SER A 203 6.31 0.74 17.45
C SER A 203 7.37 1.74 16.97
N HIS A 204 7.18 2.31 15.79
CA HIS A 204 8.05 3.35 15.24
C HIS A 204 7.38 4.73 15.26
N ILE A 205 6.69 5.00 16.37
CA ILE A 205 6.04 6.29 16.63
C ILE A 205 7.10 7.21 17.24
N GLN A 206 7.56 8.16 16.44
CA GLN A 206 8.66 9.06 16.82
C GLN A 206 8.21 10.50 17.05
N TYR A 207 7.04 10.87 16.52
CA TYR A 207 6.58 12.24 16.53
C TYR A 207 5.17 12.35 17.12
N VAL A 208 4.98 13.37 17.94
CA VAL A 208 3.66 13.88 18.30
C VAL A 208 3.42 15.13 17.46
N VAL A 209 2.28 15.17 16.77
CA VAL A 209 1.91 16.26 15.87
C VAL A 209 0.59 16.87 16.33
N GLY A 210 0.55 18.19 16.44
CA GLY A 210 -0.68 18.93 16.69
C GLY A 210 -1.52 19.00 15.41
N THR A 211 -2.74 18.50 15.47
CA THR A 211 -3.66 18.40 14.33
C THR A 211 -5.01 18.98 14.69
N ASP A 212 -5.60 19.71 13.75
CA ASP A 212 -7.01 20.11 13.80
C ASP A 212 -7.82 18.91 13.29
N THR A 213 -8.73 18.37 14.11
CA THR A 213 -9.55 17.21 13.73
C THR A 213 -10.32 17.41 12.43
N SER A 214 -10.64 18.66 12.08
CA SER A 214 -11.29 19.01 10.81
C SER A 214 -10.35 18.93 9.58
N LYS A 215 -9.04 18.79 9.81
CA LYS A 215 -7.97 18.81 8.79
C LYS A 215 -7.14 17.53 8.73
N ILE A 216 -7.58 16.43 9.34
CA ILE A 216 -6.91 15.13 9.21
C ILE A 216 -7.01 14.67 7.75
N SER A 217 -6.02 15.05 6.93
CA SER A 217 -5.86 14.58 5.57
C SER A 217 -5.15 13.24 5.61
N LYS A 218 -5.83 12.20 5.13
CA LYS A 218 -5.30 10.84 5.05
C LYS A 218 -4.16 10.80 4.03
N GLU A 219 -2.98 10.36 4.45
CA GLU A 219 -1.87 10.14 3.52
C GLU A 219 -2.02 8.79 2.81
N ARG A 220 -2.89 8.80 1.80
CA ARG A 220 -2.92 7.73 0.82
C ARG A 220 -1.79 7.96 -0.16
N ASN A 221 -0.68 7.27 0.05
CA ASN A 221 0.41 7.32 -0.90
C ASN A 221 -0.01 6.63 -2.20
N LYS A 222 -0.42 7.45 -3.18
CA LYS A 222 -0.65 7.03 -4.58
C LYS A 222 0.55 6.25 -5.14
N PHE A 223 1.73 6.48 -4.58
CA PHE A 223 2.96 5.79 -4.89
C PHE A 223 3.37 4.87 -3.74
N ILE A 224 2.87 3.64 -3.75
CA ILE A 224 3.58 2.55 -3.08
C ILE A 224 4.81 2.26 -3.94
N TYR A 225 5.93 2.88 -3.57
CA TYR A 225 7.23 2.49 -4.09
C TYR A 225 7.57 1.11 -3.50
N TRP A 226 7.57 0.11 -4.38
CA TRP A 226 8.46 -1.06 -4.42
C TRP A 226 8.72 -1.87 -3.16
N LEU A 227 8.28 -3.13 -3.21
CA LEU A 227 9.08 -4.29 -2.82
C LEU A 227 10.03 -4.63 -3.99
N SER A 228 11.23 -4.07 -4.02
CA SER A 228 12.29 -4.53 -4.93
C SER A 228 13.16 -5.55 -4.21
N GLU A 229 13.02 -6.81 -4.64
CA GLU A 229 14.06 -7.85 -4.66
C GLU A 229 15.10 -7.82 -3.53
N TYR A 230 14.80 -8.53 -2.43
CA TYR A 230 15.82 -9.25 -1.67
C TYR A 230 15.23 -10.57 -1.20
N ASN A 231 15.06 -11.49 -2.15
CA ASN A 231 15.02 -12.92 -1.91
C ASN A 231 15.62 -13.60 -3.14
N GLU A 232 16.93 -13.43 -3.32
CA GLU A 232 17.84 -14.45 -3.85
C GLU A 232 19.28 -14.02 -3.51
N MET A 233 20.09 -14.98 -3.03
CA MET A 233 21.33 -14.87 -2.22
C MET A 233 21.03 -14.87 -0.72
N ASP A 234 20.76 -16.01 -0.06
CA ASP A 234 21.37 -17.35 -0.18
C ASP A 234 20.37 -18.52 -0.14
#